data_AF-A0A0X3PNU6-F1
#
_entry.id   AF-A0A0X3PNU6-F1
#
_cell.length_a   1.000
_cell.length_b   1.000
_cell.length_c   1.000
_cell.angle_alpha   90.00
_cell.angle_beta   90.00
_cell.angle_gamma   90.00
#
_symmetry.space_group_name_H-M   'P 1'
#
loop_
_entity.id
_entity.type
_entity.pdbx_description
1 polymer ?
#
loop_
_entity_poly.entity_id
_entity_poly.type
_entity_poly.pdbx_seq_one_letter_code
_entity_poly.pdbx_strand_id
1 'polypeptide(L)'
;RGSLPHSLYVSAMATGSGIVWFQRTIDLKPKPRGCHYVTEEVIKGFPEISQIKIGTLHLFMQHTSSSITLNESWDASVKDDVEMLLNRLVPEGLNYKHSCEGPDDMPAHGKHAILGGSNVTVPITDGRMNLGTWQGLWFIEHRNHACTSQNQVRLFLILSCSSFARYFTSSRLSL
;
A
#
# COMPACT_ATOMS: atom_id res chain seq x y z
N ARG A 1 26.52 8.03 -13.62
CA ARG A 1 26.55 8.57 -12.24
C ARG A 1 25.27 8.09 -11.55
N GLY A 2 25.20 6.82 -11.15
CA GLY A 2 25.56 6.41 -9.79
C GLY A 2 24.38 6.63 -8.85
N SER A 3 23.25 5.95 -9.08
CA SER A 3 22.09 5.98 -8.18
C SER A 3 22.40 5.15 -6.93
N LEU A 4 22.45 5.83 -5.78
CA LEU A 4 22.61 5.20 -4.47
C LEU A 4 21.44 4.23 -4.21
N PRO A 5 21.70 3.06 -3.59
CA PRO A 5 20.61 2.19 -3.13
C PRO A 5 19.81 2.95 -2.07
N HIS A 6 18.48 3.00 -2.22
CA HIS A 6 17.59 3.51 -1.19
C HIS A 6 17.83 2.72 0.09
N SER A 7 18.57 3.32 1.02
CA SER A 7 18.79 2.81 2.36
C SER A 7 17.44 2.55 3.02
N LEU A 8 17.15 1.28 3.31
CA LEU A 8 16.06 0.82 4.16
C LEU A 8 16.22 1.43 5.56
N TYR A 9 15.72 2.65 5.76
CA TYR A 9 15.60 3.25 7.09
C TYR A 9 14.43 2.58 7.82
N VAL A 10 14.70 1.46 8.48
CA VAL A 10 13.80 0.91 9.49
C VAL A 10 14.01 1.73 10.77
N SER A 11 13.22 2.78 10.95
CA SER A 11 13.19 3.54 12.20
C SER A 11 12.29 2.81 13.19
N ALA A 12 12.85 1.84 13.93
CA ALA A 12 12.18 1.26 15.09
C ALA A 12 12.37 2.19 16.29
N MET A 13 11.31 2.88 16.70
CA MET A 13 11.31 3.68 17.94
C MET A 13 10.52 2.91 19.00
N ALA A 14 11.22 2.45 20.04
CA ALA A 14 10.59 2.02 21.27
C ALA A 14 10.32 3.27 22.10
N THR A 15 9.06 3.65 22.28
CA THR A 15 8.73 4.63 23.33
C THR A 15 8.95 3.95 24.68
N GLY A 16 9.26 4.72 25.74
CA GLY A 16 9.45 4.18 27.10
C GLY A 16 8.26 3.39 27.68
N SER A 17 7.18 3.22 26.91
CA SER A 17 5.98 2.43 27.19
C SER A 17 5.93 1.05 26.50
N GLY A 18 6.97 0.60 25.79
CA GLY A 18 6.99 -0.72 25.12
C GLY A 18 6.26 -0.78 23.77
N ILE A 19 5.74 0.36 23.29
CA ILE A 19 5.11 0.50 21.97
C ILE A 19 6.22 0.65 20.93
N VAL A 20 6.19 -0.21 19.89
CA VAL A 20 7.19 -0.25 18.82
C VAL A 20 6.54 0.20 17.52
N TRP A 21 7.13 1.17 16.84
CA TRP A 21 6.66 1.60 15.53
C TRP A 21 7.62 1.10 14.48
N PHE A 22 7.09 0.58 13.37
CA PHE A 22 7.90 0.23 12.22
C PHE A 22 7.41 1.04 11.02
N GLN A 23 8.32 1.66 10.30
CA GLN A 23 7.99 2.38 9.08
C GLN A 23 8.94 1.90 7.99
N ARG A 24 8.38 1.62 6.81
CA ARG A 24 9.14 1.19 5.65
C ARG A 24 8.49 1.73 4.38
N THR A 25 9.30 2.15 3.43
CA THR A 25 8.81 2.38 2.05
C THR A 25 9.04 1.11 1.25
N ILE A 26 8.02 0.68 0.51
CA ILE A 26 8.12 -0.43 -0.44
C ILE A 26 7.75 0.09 -1.83
N ASP A 27 8.51 -0.32 -2.83
CA ASP A 27 8.19 -0.01 -4.22
C ASP A 27 7.37 -1.18 -4.78
N LEU A 28 6.15 -0.89 -5.23
CA LEU A 28 5.37 -1.86 -5.99
C LEU A 28 5.89 -1.91 -7.43
N LYS A 29 5.89 -3.11 -8.01
CA LYS A 29 6.18 -3.32 -9.42
C LYS A 29 5.20 -2.50 -10.26
N PRO A 30 5.69 -1.81 -11.31
CA PRO A 30 4.82 -1.14 -12.26
C PRO A 30 3.73 -2.06 -12.78
N LYS A 31 2.49 -1.56 -12.77
CA LYS A 31 1.33 -2.24 -13.34
C LYS A 31 0.76 -1.39 -14.48
N PRO A 32 0.20 -2.01 -15.53
CA PRO A 32 -0.63 -1.27 -16.47
C PRO A 32 -1.89 -0.78 -15.75
N ARG A 33 -2.66 0.07 -16.43
CA ARG A 33 -4.02 0.42 -15.99
C ARG A 33 -4.82 -0.81 -15.58
N GLY A 34 -5.59 -0.64 -14.52
CA GLY A 34 -6.56 -1.60 -14.04
C GLY A 34 -6.38 -1.97 -12.58
N CYS A 35 -7.10 -3.00 -12.16
CA CYS A 35 -7.09 -3.49 -10.79
C CYS A 35 -6.09 -4.65 -10.62
N HIS A 36 -5.27 -4.60 -9.57
CA HIS A 36 -4.18 -5.56 -9.33
C HIS A 36 -4.17 -6.04 -7.88
N TYR A 37 -4.09 -7.36 -7.67
CA TYR A 37 -3.84 -7.90 -6.33
C TYR A 37 -2.39 -7.69 -5.93
N VAL A 38 -2.17 -7.11 -4.74
CA VAL A 38 -0.83 -6.78 -4.24
C VAL A 38 -0.56 -7.30 -2.83
N THR A 39 -1.47 -8.08 -2.24
CA THR A 39 -1.31 -8.65 -0.88
C THR A 39 0.06 -9.31 -0.66
N GLU A 40 0.44 -10.24 -1.54
CA GLU A 40 1.71 -10.97 -1.46
C GLU A 40 2.94 -10.06 -1.62
N GLU A 41 2.83 -9.05 -2.47
CA GLU A 41 3.89 -8.10 -2.73
C GLU A 41 4.14 -7.21 -1.50
N VAL A 42 3.06 -6.76 -0.85
CA VAL A 42 3.10 -6.01 0.40
C VAL A 42 3.66 -6.85 1.55
N ILE A 43 3.21 -8.10 1.71
CA ILE A 43 3.70 -9.01 2.77
C ILE A 43 5.21 -9.25 2.61
N LYS A 44 5.68 -9.50 1.38
CA LYS A 44 7.12 -9.68 1.10
C LYS A 44 7.94 -8.43 1.40
N GLY A 45 7.37 -7.24 1.21
CA GLY A 45 8.00 -5.98 1.57
C GLY A 45 8.12 -5.76 3.09
N PHE A 46 7.38 -6.52 3.91
CA PHE A 46 7.32 -6.34 5.35
C PHE A 46 7.34 -7.67 6.15
N PRO A 47 8.45 -8.42 6.13
CA PRO A 47 8.62 -9.66 6.87
C PRO A 47 8.39 -9.53 8.39
N GLU A 48 8.58 -8.33 8.96
CA GLU A 48 8.34 -8.05 10.37
C GLU A 48 6.89 -8.30 10.80
N ILE A 49 5.93 -8.37 9.86
CA ILE A 49 4.54 -8.73 10.19
C ILE A 49 4.50 -10.02 11.01
N SER A 50 5.34 -11.00 10.67
CA SER A 50 5.42 -12.31 11.33
C SER A 50 5.74 -12.26 12.84
N GLN A 51 6.30 -11.16 13.34
CA GLN A 51 6.69 -10.98 14.74
C GLN A 51 5.59 -10.31 15.59
N ILE A 52 4.48 -9.89 14.95
CA ILE A 52 3.43 -9.09 15.57
C ILE A 52 2.28 -9.99 16.01
N LYS A 53 2.03 -10.03 17.32
CA LYS A 53 0.88 -10.78 17.85
C LYS A 53 -0.45 -10.05 17.62
N ILE A 54 -0.50 -8.76 17.93
CA ILE A 54 -1.67 -7.88 17.78
C ILE A 54 -1.15 -6.52 17.31
N GLY A 55 -1.73 -5.96 16.25
CA GLY A 55 -1.32 -4.66 15.74
C GLY A 55 -2.17 -4.17 14.59
N THR A 56 -1.74 -3.08 13.96
CA THR A 56 -2.46 -2.45 12.85
C THR A 56 -1.50 -2.04 11.76
N LEU A 57 -1.67 -2.61 10.56
CA LEU A 57 -0.96 -2.21 9.34
C LEU A 57 -1.66 -1.00 8.70
N HIS A 58 -0.96 0.11 8.54
CA HIS A 58 -1.45 1.25 7.79
C HIS A 58 -0.63 1.43 6.49
N LEU A 59 -1.27 1.20 5.37
CA LEU A 59 -0.68 1.41 4.05
C LEU A 59 -1.06 2.80 3.56
N PHE A 60 -0.06 3.61 3.19
CA PHE A 60 -0.27 4.93 2.61
C PHE A 60 0.51 5.08 1.31
N MET A 61 -0.19 5.25 0.20
CA MET A 61 0.38 5.43 -1.11
C MET A 61 0.61 6.91 -1.41
N GLN A 62 1.81 7.27 -1.88
CA GLN A 62 2.13 8.68 -2.13
C GLN A 62 1.73 9.11 -3.55
N HIS A 63 0.48 8.83 -3.93
CA HIS A 63 -0.09 9.09 -5.26
C HIS A 63 -1.54 9.58 -5.16
N THR A 64 -1.92 10.41 -6.14
CA THR A 64 -3.25 11.02 -6.25
C THR A 64 -4.03 10.53 -7.48
N SER A 65 -3.41 9.71 -8.33
CA SER A 65 -3.95 9.18 -9.59
C SER A 65 -3.96 7.65 -9.65
N SER A 66 -3.64 6.98 -8.55
CA SER A 66 -3.81 5.53 -8.34
C SER A 66 -4.42 5.30 -6.96
N SER A 67 -5.06 4.16 -6.71
CA SER A 67 -5.70 3.85 -5.42
C SER A 67 -5.17 2.58 -4.77
N ILE A 68 -5.26 2.52 -3.44
CA ILE A 68 -5.07 1.29 -2.67
C ILE A 68 -6.31 1.01 -1.83
N THR A 69 -6.83 -0.21 -1.88
CA THR A 69 -8.08 -0.56 -1.19
C THR A 69 -8.14 -2.05 -0.82
N LEU A 70 -9.20 -2.46 -0.13
CA LEU A 70 -9.56 -3.85 0.12
C LEU A 70 -10.80 -4.21 -0.69
N ASN A 71 -10.75 -5.35 -1.37
CA ASN A 71 -11.92 -5.89 -2.06
C ASN A 71 -11.78 -7.41 -2.23
N GLU A 72 -12.75 -8.04 -2.89
CA GLU A 72 -12.72 -9.46 -3.20
C GLU A 72 -11.44 -9.88 -3.94
N SER A 73 -10.77 -10.95 -3.53
CA SER A 73 -9.54 -11.45 -4.16
C SER A 73 -9.61 -12.94 -4.48
N TRP A 74 -10.82 -13.43 -4.78
CA TRP A 74 -11.07 -14.82 -5.14
C TRP A 74 -11.36 -14.98 -6.63
N ASP A 75 -12.37 -14.30 -7.15
CA ASP A 75 -12.68 -14.33 -8.58
C ASP A 75 -11.90 -13.24 -9.34
N ALA A 76 -11.15 -13.67 -10.35
CA ALA A 76 -10.36 -12.78 -11.18
C ALA A 76 -11.22 -11.79 -11.98
N SER A 77 -12.48 -12.14 -12.32
CA SER A 77 -13.37 -11.28 -13.11
C SER A 77 -13.77 -10.00 -12.37
N VAL A 78 -13.77 -10.03 -11.03
CA VAL A 78 -14.14 -8.86 -10.21
C VAL A 78 -13.23 -7.67 -10.50
N LYS A 79 -11.96 -7.90 -10.85
CA LYS A 79 -11.03 -6.83 -11.23
C LYS A 79 -11.46 -6.11 -12.51
N ASP A 80 -11.87 -6.88 -13.51
CA ASP A 80 -12.28 -6.37 -14.81
C ASP A 80 -13.63 -5.64 -14.69
N ASP A 81 -14.56 -6.19 -13.91
CA ASP A 81 -15.86 -5.58 -13.65
C ASP A 81 -15.74 -4.27 -12.85
N VAL A 82 -14.89 -4.24 -11.82
CA VAL A 82 -14.62 -3.02 -11.04
C VAL A 82 -13.97 -1.96 -11.92
N GLU A 83 -13.01 -2.33 -12.77
CA GLU A 83 -12.42 -1.39 -13.73
C GLU A 83 -13.47 -0.85 -14.71
N MET A 84 -14.31 -1.72 -15.28
CA MET A 84 -15.42 -1.32 -16.13
C MET A 84 -16.36 -0.34 -15.42
N LEU A 85 -16.73 -0.63 -14.16
CA LEU A 85 -17.60 0.24 -13.35
C LEU A 85 -16.96 1.61 -13.12
N LEU A 86 -15.68 1.65 -12.76
CA LEU A 86 -14.94 2.91 -12.57
C LEU A 86 -14.88 3.74 -13.87
N ASN A 87 -14.69 3.09 -15.01
CA ASN A 87 -14.67 3.75 -16.32
C ASN A 87 -16.05 4.29 -16.74
N ARG A 88 -17.14 3.66 -16.26
CA ARG A 88 -18.50 4.18 -16.47
C ARG A 88 -18.85 5.33 -15.52
N LEU A 89 -18.40 5.26 -14.27
CA LEU A 89 -18.66 6.28 -13.25
C LEU A 89 -17.86 7.57 -13.49
N VAL A 90 -16.60 7.42 -13.93
CA VAL A 90 -15.69 8.53 -14.22
C VAL A 90 -15.11 8.33 -15.62
N PRO A 91 -15.89 8.66 -16.67
CA PRO A 91 -15.48 8.44 -18.05
C PRO A 91 -14.41 9.43 -18.49
N GLU A 92 -13.54 8.98 -19.38
CA GLU A 92 -12.62 9.84 -20.13
C GLU A 92 -13.36 10.67 -21.18
N GLY A 93 -12.72 11.75 -21.64
CA GLY A 93 -13.21 12.55 -22.76
C GLY A 93 -14.34 13.53 -22.40
N LEU A 94 -14.71 13.66 -21.13
CA LEU A 94 -15.50 14.80 -20.67
C LEU A 94 -14.66 16.09 -20.66
N ASN A 95 -15.33 17.23 -20.70
CA ASN A 95 -14.72 18.57 -20.67
C ASN A 95 -14.23 18.95 -19.26
N TYR A 96 -13.38 18.12 -18.67
CA TYR A 96 -12.71 18.42 -17.41
C TYR A 96 -11.75 19.60 -17.58
N LYS A 97 -11.72 20.49 -16.58
CA LYS A 97 -10.79 21.64 -16.58
C LYS A 97 -9.33 21.21 -16.36
N HIS A 98 -9.13 20.10 -15.65
CA HIS A 98 -7.82 19.52 -15.39
C HIS A 98 -7.58 18.43 -16.45
N SER A 99 -6.65 18.66 -17.36
CA SER A 99 -6.36 17.73 -18.46
C SER A 99 -4.94 17.93 -18.99
N CYS A 100 -4.06 18.50 -18.16
CA CYS A 100 -2.71 18.87 -18.56
C CYS A 100 -1.83 17.66 -18.83
N GLU A 101 -2.15 16.51 -18.23
CA GLU A 101 -1.41 15.26 -18.39
C GLU A 101 -2.11 14.25 -19.31
N GLY A 102 -3.11 14.69 -20.09
CA GLY A 102 -3.82 13.85 -21.06
C GLY A 102 -5.28 13.56 -20.71
N PRO A 103 -5.98 12.77 -21.55
CA PRO A 103 -7.42 12.54 -21.43
C PRO A 103 -7.84 11.75 -20.17
N ASP A 104 -6.92 10.96 -19.62
CA ASP A 104 -7.09 10.12 -18.44
C ASP A 104 -6.63 10.79 -17.13
N ASP A 105 -6.28 12.09 -17.16
CA ASP A 105 -5.69 12.83 -16.03
C ASP A 105 -6.70 13.07 -14.91
N MET A 106 -7.69 13.94 -15.17
CA MET A 106 -8.78 14.17 -14.21
C MET A 106 -9.60 12.91 -13.90
N PRO A 107 -9.90 12.01 -14.86
CA PRO A 107 -10.55 10.75 -14.53
C PRO A 107 -9.81 9.92 -13.48
N ALA A 108 -8.47 9.89 -13.52
CA ALA A 108 -7.68 9.18 -12.53
C ALA A 108 -7.83 9.79 -11.12
N HIS A 109 -7.80 11.12 -11.02
CA HIS A 109 -8.05 11.82 -9.75
C HIS A 109 -9.49 11.63 -9.24
N GLY A 110 -10.47 11.59 -10.14
CA GLY A 110 -11.87 11.34 -9.81
C GLY A 110 -12.08 9.93 -9.24
N LYS A 111 -11.56 8.90 -9.91
CA LYS A 111 -11.61 7.52 -9.42
C LYS A 111 -10.87 7.37 -8.09
N HIS A 112 -9.72 8.03 -7.97
CA HIS A 112 -8.94 8.08 -6.74
C HIS A 112 -9.77 8.61 -5.56
N ALA A 113 -10.41 9.76 -5.72
CA ALA A 113 -11.24 10.37 -4.68
C ALA A 113 -12.44 9.48 -4.29
N ILE A 114 -13.10 8.83 -5.26
CA ILE A 114 -14.26 7.97 -5.02
C ILE A 114 -13.88 6.71 -4.23
N LEU A 115 -12.73 6.10 -4.53
CA LEU A 115 -12.29 4.86 -3.90
C LEU A 115 -11.74 5.03 -2.47
N GLY A 116 -11.74 6.25 -1.92
CA GLY A 116 -11.13 6.54 -0.62
C GLY A 116 -9.62 6.81 -0.69
N GLY A 117 -9.07 6.90 -1.90
CA GLY A 117 -7.76 7.46 -2.17
C GLY A 117 -6.57 6.54 -1.89
N SER A 118 -5.66 7.06 -1.08
CA SER A 118 -4.29 6.57 -0.94
C SER A 118 -4.06 5.63 0.23
N ASN A 119 -5.07 5.27 1.02
CA ASN A 119 -4.80 4.60 2.28
C ASN A 119 -5.71 3.43 2.57
N VAL A 120 -5.16 2.44 3.28
CA VAL A 120 -5.93 1.34 3.82
C VAL A 120 -5.32 0.85 5.11
N THR A 121 -6.17 0.48 6.06
CA THR A 121 -5.75 0.04 7.39
C THR A 121 -6.25 -1.38 7.64
N VAL A 122 -5.35 -2.28 8.00
CA VAL A 122 -5.62 -3.72 8.16
C VAL A 122 -5.20 -4.17 9.56
N PRO A 123 -6.07 -4.84 10.34
CA PRO A 123 -5.67 -5.43 11.61
C PRO A 123 -4.66 -6.57 11.41
N ILE A 124 -3.76 -6.76 12.37
CA ILE A 124 -2.80 -7.86 12.39
C ILE A 124 -3.11 -8.76 13.59
N THR A 125 -3.12 -10.07 13.36
CA THR A 125 -3.30 -11.09 14.39
C THR A 125 -2.35 -12.25 14.12
N ASP A 126 -1.59 -12.65 15.14
CA ASP A 126 -0.66 -13.79 15.14
C ASP A 126 0.23 -13.85 13.89
N GLY A 127 0.85 -12.72 13.58
CA GLY A 127 1.84 -12.61 12.51
C GLY A 127 1.24 -12.52 11.10
N ARG A 128 -0.07 -12.24 10.97
CA ARG A 128 -0.79 -12.23 9.70
C ARG A 128 -1.73 -11.03 9.59
N MET A 129 -1.93 -10.54 8.37
CA MET A 129 -3.04 -9.62 8.09
C MET A 129 -4.36 -10.35 8.37
N ASN A 130 -5.20 -9.77 9.23
CA ASN A 130 -6.47 -10.33 9.62
C ASN A 130 -7.56 -9.85 8.64
N LEU A 131 -7.54 -10.44 7.45
CA LEU A 131 -8.47 -10.19 6.35
C LEU A 131 -9.61 -11.21 6.38
N GLY A 132 -10.79 -10.82 5.89
CA GLY A 132 -11.86 -11.76 5.59
C GLY A 132 -11.45 -12.79 4.52
N THR A 133 -12.16 -13.91 4.44
CA THR A 133 -11.83 -15.05 3.56
C THR A 133 -11.57 -14.65 2.11
N TRP A 134 -12.32 -13.69 1.60
CA TRP A 134 -12.18 -13.20 0.23
C TRP A 134 -11.56 -11.81 0.15
N GLN A 135 -11.13 -11.19 1.25
CA GLN A 135 -10.54 -9.86 1.20
C GLN A 135 -9.06 -9.92 0.83
N GLY A 136 -8.66 -9.08 -0.10
CA GLY A 136 -7.26 -8.87 -0.47
C GLY A 136 -6.96 -7.39 -0.69
N LEU A 137 -5.67 -7.05 -0.63
CA LEU A 137 -5.17 -5.73 -0.96
C LEU A 137 -5.12 -5.54 -2.47
N TRP A 138 -5.74 -4.47 -2.93
CA TRP A 138 -5.80 -4.06 -4.32
C TRP A 138 -4.98 -2.79 -4.52
N PHE A 139 -4.16 -2.78 -5.56
CA PHE A 139 -3.60 -1.59 -6.17
C PHE A 139 -4.34 -1.33 -7.48
N ILE A 140 -4.84 -0.11 -7.67
CA ILE A 140 -5.62 0.26 -8.85
C ILE A 140 -4.88 1.39 -9.56
N GLU A 141 -4.36 1.09 -10.74
CA GLU A 141 -3.73 2.07 -11.63
C GLU A 141 -4.81 2.66 -12.53
N HIS A 142 -5.03 3.97 -12.44
CA HIS A 142 -6.08 4.63 -13.22
C HIS A 142 -5.55 5.21 -14.54
N ARG A 143 -4.23 5.35 -14.70
CA ARG A 143 -3.57 5.96 -15.85
C ARG A 143 -3.14 4.89 -16.87
N ASN A 144 -3.25 5.18 -18.16
CA ASN A 144 -2.82 4.26 -19.23
C ASN A 144 -1.29 4.08 -19.27
N HIS A 145 -0.56 5.16 -18.99
CA HIS A 145 0.89 5.15 -18.87
C HIS A 145 1.27 5.40 -17.42
N ALA A 146 1.52 4.31 -16.68
CA ALA A 146 2.11 4.41 -15.36
C ALA A 146 3.50 5.06 -15.48
N CYS A 147 3.73 6.17 -14.77
CA CYS A 147 5.08 6.71 -14.62
C CYS A 147 5.93 5.65 -13.91
N THR A 148 6.89 5.06 -14.62
CA THR A 148 7.73 3.92 -14.18
C THR A 148 8.51 4.17 -12.88
N SER A 149 8.66 5.43 -12.49
CA SER A 149 9.43 5.88 -11.33
C SER A 149 8.57 6.13 -10.07
N GLN A 150 7.28 5.81 -10.09
CA GLN A 150 6.28 6.44 -9.22
C GLN A 150 5.19 5.46 -8.73
N ASN A 151 5.57 4.28 -8.24
CA ASN A 151 4.65 3.39 -7.50
C ASN A 151 5.14 3.18 -6.07
N GLN A 152 5.51 4.27 -5.42
CA GLN A 152 6.01 4.22 -4.05
C GLN A 152 4.83 4.10 -3.09
N VAL A 153 4.69 2.93 -2.47
CA VAL A 153 3.76 2.73 -1.35
C VAL A 153 4.56 2.90 -0.07
N ARG A 154 4.24 3.95 0.69
CA ARG A 154 4.85 4.16 2.00
C ARG A 154 4.04 3.42 3.05
N LEU A 155 4.65 2.41 3.64
CA LEU A 155 4.02 1.59 4.67
C LEU A 155 4.36 2.15 6.05
N PHE A 156 3.30 2.42 6.82
CA PHE A 156 3.40 2.82 8.21
C PHE A 156 2.75 1.74 9.08
N LEU A 157 3.54 1.07 9.92
CA LEU A 157 3.02 0.09 10.85
C LEU A 157 3.02 0.66 12.27
N ILE A 158 1.85 0.57 12.90
CA ILE A 158 1.65 0.96 14.29
C ILE A 158 1.52 -0.31 15.13
N LEU A 159 2.40 -0.53 16.10
CA LEU A 159 2.22 -1.59 17.09
C LEU A 159 1.92 -1.01 18.45
N SER A 160 0.93 -1.58 19.12
CA SER A 160 0.91 -1.64 20.58
C SER A 160 1.40 -3.03 20.97
N CYS A 161 2.66 -3.16 21.38
CA CYS A 161 3.17 -4.43 21.88
C CYS A 161 3.33 -4.34 23.40
N SER A 162 2.41 -4.95 24.14
CA SER A 162 2.55 -5.07 25.60
C SER A 162 3.60 -6.10 26.05
N SER A 163 4.40 -6.69 25.15
CA SER A 163 5.37 -7.75 25.52
C SER A 163 6.74 -7.73 24.80
N PHE A 164 7.11 -6.70 24.04
CA PHE A 164 8.36 -6.70 23.25
C PHE A 164 9.62 -6.17 23.97
N ALA A 165 9.56 -5.85 25.26
CA ALA A 165 10.66 -5.20 25.97
C ALA A 165 11.92 -6.07 26.20
N ARG A 166 12.07 -7.27 25.60
CA ARG A 166 13.22 -8.16 25.86
C ARG A 166 14.09 -8.56 24.67
N TYR A 167 13.71 -8.28 23.42
CA TYR A 167 14.43 -8.84 22.27
C TYR A 167 15.36 -7.89 21.49
N PHE A 168 15.25 -6.57 21.67
CA PHE A 168 16.09 -5.61 20.92
C PHE A 168 17.34 -5.10 21.65
N THR A 169 17.65 -5.59 22.86
CA THR A 169 18.86 -5.22 23.60
C THR A 169 20.09 -6.11 23.33
N SER A 170 20.01 -7.14 22.47
CA SER A 170 21.10 -8.12 22.33
C SER A 170 21.88 -8.10 21.00
N SER A 171 21.71 -7.10 20.13
CA SER A 171 22.53 -6.99 18.91
C SER A 171 23.30 -5.68 18.85
N ARG A 172 24.12 -5.43 19.88
CA ARG A 172 25.41 -4.73 19.75
C ARG A 172 26.44 -5.47 20.61
N LEU A 173 27.63 -5.62 20.04
CA LEU A 173 28.90 -6.12 20.59
C LEU A 173 29.18 -7.62 20.40
N SER A 174 29.76 -7.94 19.24
CA SER A 174 31.03 -8.66 19.18
C SER A 174 31.81 -8.14 17.97
N LEU A 175 33.09 -7.85 18.23
CA LEU A 175 34.12 -7.15 17.42
C LEU A 175 34.17 -7.46 15.93
#